data_AF-A0A9D3AJV8-F1
#
_entry.id   AF-A0A9D3AJV8-F1
#
_cell.length_a   1.000
_cell.length_b   1.000
_cell.length_c   1.000
_cell.angle_alpha   90.00
_cell.angle_beta   90.00
_cell.angle_gamma   90.00
#
_symmetry.space_group_name_H-M   'P 1'
#
loop_
_entity.id
_entity.type
_entity.pdbx_description
1 polymer ?
#
loop_
_entity_poly.entity_id
_entity_poly.type
_entity_poly.pdbx_seq_one_letter_code
_entity_poly.pdbx_strand_id
1 'polypeptide(L)'
;MSEIIQNIMDTVDKKGIQSNCKKILKKCSMKSAKDTGLITELAIWLYVYDYKREAVSVCDLFKNESFDGNYTLWDNIDHAWCLKARILREQGDLNESKQIIEFVNQYRKPELYKNGVDWFLNTLDINIQSNLEENCKAGAKSWRLLKLELAIAYREAGKYPV
;
A
#
# COMPACT_ATOMS: atom_id res chain seq x y z
N MET A 1 -12.19 -2.73 -12.34
CA MET A 1 -12.06 -1.74 -11.25
C MET A 1 -13.40 -1.47 -10.58
N SER A 2 -14.37 -0.86 -11.26
CA SER A 2 -15.63 -0.42 -10.63
C SER A 2 -16.41 -1.54 -9.94
N GLU A 3 -16.49 -2.72 -10.53
CA GLU A 3 -17.18 -3.89 -9.93
C GLU A 3 -16.52 -4.36 -8.62
N ILE A 4 -15.19 -4.49 -8.59
CA ILE A 4 -14.43 -4.87 -7.38
C ILE A 4 -14.67 -3.85 -6.26
N ILE A 5 -14.56 -2.56 -6.57
CA ILE A 5 -14.71 -1.49 -5.58
C ILE A 5 -16.16 -1.39 -5.09
N GLN A 6 -17.14 -1.60 -5.97
CA GLN A 6 -18.55 -1.62 -5.60
C GLN A 6 -18.85 -2.80 -4.67
N ASN A 7 -18.38 -4.01 -5.00
CA ASN A 7 -18.56 -5.19 -4.14
C ASN A 7 -17.96 -4.98 -2.75
N ILE A 8 -16.76 -4.39 -2.65
CA ILE A 8 -16.16 -4.04 -1.35
C ILE A 8 -17.02 -3.05 -0.57
N MET A 9 -17.57 -2.04 -1.27
CA MET A 9 -18.43 -1.04 -0.64
C MET A 9 -19.74 -1.65 -0.10
N ASP A 10 -20.26 -2.68 -0.77
CA ASP A 10 -21.49 -3.37 -0.40
C ASP A 10 -21.29 -4.39 0.74
N THR A 11 -20.08 -4.95 0.87
CA THR A 11 -19.77 -6.04 1.82
C THR A 11 -18.99 -5.59 3.06
N VAL A 12 -18.26 -4.48 2.99
CA VAL A 12 -17.40 -4.02 4.08
C VAL A 12 -17.96 -2.77 4.77
N ASP A 13 -18.54 -2.96 5.96
CA ASP A 13 -19.09 -1.87 6.77
C ASP A 13 -18.01 -1.19 7.63
N LYS A 14 -17.08 -0.51 6.96
CA LYS A 14 -16.09 0.38 7.60
C LYS A 14 -16.10 1.74 6.93
N LYS A 15 -16.44 2.79 7.69
CA LYS A 15 -16.54 4.18 7.20
C LYS A 15 -15.32 4.64 6.40
N GLY A 16 -14.10 4.28 6.85
CA GLY A 16 -12.85 4.63 6.15
C GLY A 16 -12.74 3.96 4.78
N ILE A 17 -13.08 2.67 4.71
CA ILE A 17 -13.08 1.88 3.46
C ILE A 17 -14.13 2.43 2.51
N GLN A 18 -15.38 2.61 2.97
CA GLN A 18 -16.47 3.17 2.17
C GLN A 18 -16.10 4.56 1.61
N SER A 19 -15.43 5.41 2.40
CA SER A 19 -14.97 6.72 1.93
C SER A 19 -13.95 6.61 0.81
N ASN A 20 -12.97 5.71 0.92
CA ASN A 20 -11.95 5.50 -0.10
C ASN A 20 -12.56 4.87 -1.37
N CYS A 21 -13.46 3.88 -1.24
CA CYS A 21 -14.21 3.32 -2.36
C CYS A 21 -14.97 4.40 -3.14
N LYS A 22 -15.70 5.28 -2.45
CA LYS A 22 -16.43 6.41 -3.08
C LYS A 22 -15.51 7.36 -3.84
N LYS A 23 -14.33 7.67 -3.31
CA LYS A 23 -13.34 8.52 -3.99
C LYS A 23 -12.84 7.85 -5.26
N ILE A 24 -12.49 6.56 -5.20
CA ILE A 24 -12.02 5.77 -6.35
C ILE A 24 -13.10 5.68 -7.44
N LEU A 25 -14.34 5.37 -7.07
CA LEU A 25 -15.46 5.28 -8.02
C LEU A 25 -15.80 6.62 -8.68
N LYS A 26 -15.60 7.73 -7.97
CA LYS A 26 -15.86 9.06 -8.52
C LYS A 26 -14.87 9.45 -9.61
N LYS A 27 -13.57 9.24 -9.36
CA LYS A 27 -12.50 9.52 -10.31
C LYS A 27 -11.22 8.81 -9.86
N CYS A 28 -10.68 7.98 -10.72
CA CYS A 28 -9.42 7.28 -10.47
C CYS A 28 -8.66 7.10 -11.79
N SER A 29 -7.38 7.45 -11.79
CA SER A 29 -6.47 7.24 -12.92
C SER A 29 -5.24 6.47 -12.47
N MET A 30 -4.90 5.38 -13.19
CA MET A 30 -3.66 4.65 -12.94
C MET A 30 -2.40 5.45 -13.32
N LYS A 31 -2.55 6.63 -13.94
CA LYS A 31 -1.45 7.58 -14.22
C LYS A 31 -1.29 8.67 -13.17
N SER A 32 -2.07 8.64 -12.10
CA SER A 32 -2.02 9.59 -11.00
C SER A 32 -1.39 8.94 -9.77
N ALA A 33 -0.24 9.47 -9.30
CA ALA A 33 0.38 9.01 -8.05
C ALA A 33 -0.58 9.15 -6.85
N LYS A 34 -1.44 10.17 -6.85
CA LYS A 34 -2.46 10.33 -5.81
C LYS A 34 -3.50 9.22 -5.84
N ASP A 35 -3.97 8.82 -7.02
CA ASP A 35 -5.04 7.83 -7.14
C ASP A 35 -4.51 6.41 -6.93
N THR A 36 -3.30 6.11 -7.42
CA THR A 36 -2.59 4.85 -7.14
C THR A 36 -2.27 4.71 -5.64
N GLY A 37 -1.86 5.80 -4.99
CA GLY A 37 -1.70 5.84 -3.53
C GLY A 37 -3.01 5.58 -2.79
N LEU A 38 -4.14 6.13 -3.25
CA LEU A 38 -5.46 5.87 -2.66
C LEU A 38 -5.91 4.41 -2.81
N ILE A 39 -5.62 3.76 -3.94
CA ILE A 39 -5.88 2.32 -4.14
C ILE A 39 -5.04 1.49 -3.17
N THR A 40 -3.76 1.82 -3.04
CA THR A 40 -2.83 1.14 -2.14
C THR A 40 -3.26 1.30 -0.68
N GLU A 41 -3.63 2.51 -0.29
CA GLU A 41 -4.18 2.82 1.04
C GLU A 41 -5.43 1.98 1.35
N LEU A 42 -6.35 1.84 0.37
CA LEU A 42 -7.52 1.00 0.50
C LEU A 42 -7.14 -0.47 0.75
N ALA A 43 -6.18 -1.01 0.01
CA ALA A 43 -5.71 -2.38 0.19
C ALA A 43 -5.11 -2.60 1.58
N ILE A 44 -4.29 -1.66 2.07
CA ILE A 44 -3.71 -1.72 3.42
C ILE A 44 -4.81 -1.67 4.49
N TRP A 45 -5.81 -0.80 4.34
CA TRP A 45 -6.94 -0.77 5.28
C TRP A 45 -7.71 -2.09 5.31
N LEU A 46 -7.98 -2.69 4.16
CA LEU A 46 -8.64 -3.99 4.08
C LEU A 46 -7.83 -5.05 4.82
N TYR A 47 -6.51 -5.09 4.60
CA TYR A 47 -5.60 -5.98 5.32
C TYR A 47 -5.61 -5.75 6.84
N VAL A 48 -5.57 -4.48 7.30
CA VAL A 48 -5.63 -4.13 8.73
C VAL A 48 -6.92 -4.60 9.39
N TYR A 49 -8.04 -4.60 8.67
CA TYR A 49 -9.32 -5.10 9.14
C TYR A 49 -9.56 -6.59 8.84
N ASP A 50 -8.53 -7.33 8.41
CA ASP A 50 -8.55 -8.77 8.11
C ASP A 50 -9.41 -9.18 6.89
N TYR A 51 -9.75 -8.23 6.02
CA TYR A 51 -10.40 -8.48 4.71
C TYR A 51 -9.35 -8.85 3.64
N LYS A 52 -8.64 -9.98 3.86
CA LYS A 52 -7.47 -10.35 3.04
C LYS A 52 -7.81 -10.63 1.57
N ARG A 53 -8.98 -11.20 1.29
CA ARG A 53 -9.41 -11.51 -0.10
C ARG A 53 -9.71 -10.24 -0.89
N GLU A 54 -10.37 -9.31 -0.25
CA GLU A 54 -10.68 -7.98 -0.79
C GLU A 54 -9.40 -7.18 -0.99
N ALA A 55 -8.47 -7.22 -0.03
CA ALA A 55 -7.17 -6.58 -0.16
C ALA A 55 -6.40 -7.09 -1.39
N VAL A 56 -6.33 -8.41 -1.61
CA VAL A 56 -5.71 -8.99 -2.81
C VAL A 56 -6.42 -8.53 -4.09
N SER A 57 -7.75 -8.52 -4.10
CA SER A 57 -8.55 -8.05 -5.25
C SER A 57 -8.29 -6.60 -5.60
N VAL A 58 -8.01 -5.75 -4.59
CA VAL A 58 -7.63 -4.34 -4.80
C VAL A 58 -6.20 -4.24 -5.35
N CYS A 59 -5.25 -5.03 -4.85
CA CYS A 59 -3.89 -5.09 -5.41
C CYS A 59 -3.90 -5.50 -6.89
N ASP A 60 -4.75 -6.46 -7.26
CA ASP A 60 -4.89 -6.95 -8.65
C ASP A 60 -5.43 -5.90 -9.63
N LEU A 61 -5.88 -4.74 -9.16
CA LEU A 61 -6.21 -3.60 -10.03
C LEU A 61 -4.99 -3.10 -10.81
N PHE A 62 -3.77 -3.34 -10.32
CA PHE A 62 -2.52 -2.96 -10.98
C PHE A 62 -1.93 -4.02 -11.91
N LYS A 63 -2.60 -5.17 -12.12
CA LYS A 63 -2.05 -6.30 -12.90
C LYS A 63 -1.59 -5.98 -14.33
N ASN A 64 -2.13 -4.92 -14.92
CA ASN A 64 -1.81 -4.48 -16.28
C ASN A 64 -0.88 -3.25 -16.32
N GLU A 65 -0.50 -2.70 -15.16
CA GLU A 65 0.45 -1.60 -15.12
C GLU A 65 1.88 -2.13 -15.27
N SER A 66 2.70 -1.36 -15.97
CA SER A 66 4.12 -1.66 -16.17
C SER A 66 4.93 -0.44 -15.78
N PHE A 67 6.17 -0.69 -15.35
CA PHE A 67 7.08 0.38 -14.99
C PHE A 67 7.49 1.17 -16.23
N ASP A 68 7.31 2.49 -16.18
CA ASP A 68 7.61 3.42 -17.27
C ASP A 68 8.75 4.41 -16.95
N GLY A 69 9.44 4.21 -15.81
CA GLY A 69 10.46 5.14 -15.31
C GLY A 69 9.97 6.10 -14.21
N ASN A 70 8.66 6.19 -13.96
CA ASN A 70 8.10 7.06 -12.92
C ASN A 70 8.07 6.37 -11.54
N TYR A 71 9.13 6.55 -10.77
CA TYR A 71 9.25 5.97 -9.42
C TYR A 71 8.16 6.45 -8.45
N THR A 72 7.77 7.72 -8.48
CA THR A 72 6.72 8.25 -7.58
C THR A 72 5.39 7.53 -7.76
N LEU A 73 5.05 7.15 -8.99
CA LEU A 73 3.85 6.38 -9.29
C LEU A 73 4.07 4.89 -8.99
N TRP A 74 5.23 4.38 -9.38
CA TRP A 74 5.57 2.97 -9.23
C TRP A 74 5.67 2.53 -7.77
N ASP A 75 6.15 3.38 -6.87
CA ASP A 75 6.31 3.06 -5.45
C ASP A 75 4.96 2.64 -4.83
N ASN A 76 3.85 3.30 -5.20
CA ASN A 76 2.51 2.88 -4.75
C ASN A 76 2.14 1.47 -5.26
N ILE A 77 2.42 1.20 -6.54
CA ILE A 77 2.13 -0.09 -7.18
C ILE A 77 2.99 -1.21 -6.57
N ASP A 78 4.27 -0.93 -6.36
CA ASP A 78 5.22 -1.80 -5.67
C ASP A 78 4.72 -2.16 -4.26
N HIS A 79 4.29 -1.17 -3.47
CA HIS A 79 3.76 -1.40 -2.13
C HIS A 79 2.51 -2.30 -2.15
N ALA A 80 1.60 -2.10 -3.11
CA ALA A 80 0.43 -2.97 -3.29
C ALA A 80 0.84 -4.40 -3.65
N TRP A 81 1.83 -4.61 -4.52
CA TRP A 81 2.36 -5.94 -4.82
C TRP A 81 3.01 -6.60 -3.61
N CYS A 82 3.78 -5.85 -2.81
CA CYS A 82 4.36 -6.38 -1.58
C CYS A 82 3.29 -6.78 -0.56
N LEU A 83 2.19 -6.02 -0.46
CA LEU A 83 1.05 -6.41 0.36
C LEU A 83 0.42 -7.72 -0.14
N LYS A 84 0.21 -7.87 -1.46
CA LYS A 84 -0.29 -9.12 -2.03
C LYS A 84 0.63 -10.29 -1.72
N ALA A 85 1.94 -10.13 -1.93
CA ALA A 85 2.93 -11.15 -1.63
C ALA A 85 2.92 -11.56 -0.15
N ARG A 86 2.75 -10.60 0.76
CA ARG A 86 2.58 -10.88 2.20
C ARG A 86 1.36 -11.73 2.48
N ILE A 87 0.21 -11.36 1.93
CA ILE A 87 -1.05 -12.09 2.16
C ILE A 87 -0.95 -13.52 1.63
N LEU A 88 -0.41 -13.71 0.43
CA LEU A 88 -0.18 -15.03 -0.16
C LEU A 88 0.77 -15.87 0.71
N ARG A 89 1.87 -15.27 1.19
CA ARG A 89 2.81 -15.95 2.10
C ARG A 89 2.12 -16.37 3.41
N GLU A 90 1.29 -15.51 3.99
CA GLU A 90 0.49 -15.83 5.18
C GLU A 90 -0.53 -16.95 4.93
N GLN A 91 -0.98 -17.14 3.69
CA GLN A 91 -1.91 -18.20 3.28
C GLN A 91 -1.20 -19.49 2.84
N GLY A 92 0.13 -19.49 2.77
CA GLY A 92 0.93 -20.64 2.34
C GLY A 92 1.24 -20.70 0.85
N ASP A 93 0.81 -19.71 0.06
CA ASP A 93 1.10 -19.61 -1.38
C ASP A 93 2.49 -19.01 -1.63
N LEU A 94 3.52 -19.78 -1.27
CA LEU A 94 4.90 -19.33 -1.29
C LEU A 94 5.44 -19.09 -2.70
N ASN A 95 4.94 -19.83 -3.69
CA ASN A 95 5.41 -19.72 -5.08
C ASN A 95 4.97 -18.40 -5.73
N GLU A 96 3.68 -18.07 -5.67
CA GLU A 96 3.17 -16.81 -6.24
C GLU A 96 3.72 -15.61 -5.45
N SER A 97 3.80 -15.72 -4.12
CA SER A 97 4.45 -14.71 -3.28
C SER A 97 5.88 -14.42 -3.74
N LYS A 98 6.69 -15.47 -3.96
CA LYS A 98 8.08 -15.33 -4.44
C LYS A 98 8.15 -14.70 -5.82
N GLN A 99 7.30 -15.10 -6.76
CA GLN A 99 7.27 -14.52 -8.11
C GLN A 99 6.95 -13.01 -8.09
N ILE A 100 6.02 -12.60 -7.24
CA ILE A 100 5.71 -11.17 -7.05
C ILE A 100 6.92 -10.43 -6.51
N ILE A 101 7.61 -10.99 -5.50
CA ILE A 101 8.82 -10.37 -4.92
C ILE A 101 9.96 -10.28 -5.94
N GLU A 102 10.15 -11.30 -6.77
CA GLU A 102 11.12 -11.27 -7.87
C GLU A 102 10.79 -10.18 -8.89
N PHE A 103 9.51 -10.01 -9.23
CA PHE A 103 9.05 -8.97 -10.16
C PHE A 103 9.29 -7.55 -9.63
N VAL A 104 8.85 -7.23 -8.41
CA VAL A 104 8.99 -5.86 -7.85
C VAL A 104 10.46 -5.46 -7.70
N ASN A 105 11.31 -6.42 -7.32
CA ASN A 105 12.74 -6.18 -7.13
C ASN A 105 13.49 -5.84 -8.43
N GLN A 106 12.94 -6.11 -9.62
CA GLN A 106 13.57 -5.73 -10.91
C GLN A 106 13.73 -4.20 -11.05
N TYR A 107 12.83 -3.45 -10.43
CA TYR A 107 12.74 -2.00 -10.59
C TYR A 107 13.24 -1.22 -9.38
N ARG A 108 13.49 -1.89 -8.25
CA ARG A 108 13.96 -1.21 -7.04
C ARG A 108 15.40 -0.71 -7.18
N LYS A 109 15.59 0.54 -6.78
CA LYS A 109 16.88 1.25 -6.77
C LYS A 109 17.17 1.77 -5.37
N PRO A 110 17.55 0.92 -4.40
CA PRO A 110 17.78 1.33 -3.02
C PRO A 110 18.77 2.49 -2.88
N GLU A 111 19.70 2.62 -3.83
CA GLU A 111 20.67 3.72 -3.91
C GLU A 111 20.05 5.11 -4.08
N LEU A 112 18.81 5.22 -4.57
CA LEU A 112 18.10 6.49 -4.70
C LEU A 112 17.57 7.01 -3.36
N TYR A 113 17.52 6.15 -2.33
CA TYR A 113 16.84 6.45 -1.09
C TYR A 113 17.72 6.22 0.14
N LYS A 114 18.98 6.64 0.06
CA LYS A 114 19.96 6.52 1.15
C LYS A 114 19.50 7.12 2.48
N ASN A 115 18.56 8.07 2.46
CA ASN A 115 17.97 8.68 3.66
C ASN A 115 16.66 8.00 4.11
N GLY A 116 16.20 6.97 3.41
CA GLY A 116 14.93 6.28 3.68
C GLY A 116 14.91 5.54 5.01
N VAL A 117 16.07 5.07 5.50
CA VAL A 117 16.23 4.44 6.81
C VAL A 117 15.88 5.40 7.93
N ASP A 118 16.54 6.56 7.96
CA ASP A 118 16.31 7.59 8.98
C ASP A 118 14.88 8.12 8.92
N TRP A 119 14.37 8.35 7.71
CA TRP A 119 13.00 8.79 7.53
C TRP A 119 11.97 7.76 8.06
N PHE A 120 12.17 6.48 7.80
CA PHE A 120 11.28 5.42 8.27
C PHE A 120 11.38 5.19 9.79
N LEU A 121 12.61 5.16 10.33
CA LEU A 121 12.84 4.85 11.74
C LEU A 121 12.52 6.04 12.66
N ASN A 122 12.81 7.26 12.23
CA ASN A 122 12.75 8.44 13.10
C ASN A 122 11.63 9.40 12.65
N THR A 123 11.65 9.88 11.41
CA THR A 123 10.72 10.93 10.94
C THR A 123 9.26 10.50 11.04
N LEU A 124 8.93 9.25 10.69
CA LEU A 124 7.55 8.75 10.81
C LEU A 124 7.07 8.73 12.26
N ASP A 125 7.89 8.30 13.21
CA ASP A 125 7.51 8.26 14.63
C ASP A 125 7.37 9.66 15.22
N ILE A 126 8.27 10.58 14.85
CA ILE A 126 8.17 12.00 15.22
C ILE A 126 6.85 12.58 14.71
N ASN A 127 6.49 12.34 13.45
CA ASN A 127 5.24 12.85 12.87
C ASN A 127 4.00 12.25 13.54
N ILE A 128 4.02 10.95 13.87
CA ILE A 128 2.95 10.29 14.64
C ILE A 128 2.81 10.97 16.00
N GLN A 129 3.92 11.14 16.72
CA GLN A 129 3.94 11.69 18.07
C GLN A 129 3.50 13.16 18.09
N SER A 130 4.04 13.99 17.20
CA SER A 130 3.63 15.40 17.04
C SER A 130 2.13 15.52 16.76
N ASN A 131 1.57 14.68 15.88
CA ASN A 131 0.12 14.71 15.63
C ASN A 131 -0.69 14.29 16.87
N LEU A 132 -0.18 13.38 17.70
CA LEU A 132 -0.85 13.01 18.96
C LEU A 132 -0.79 14.14 19.98
N GLU A 133 0.35 14.83 20.10
CA GLU A 133 0.55 15.99 20.97
C GLU A 133 -0.36 17.16 20.58
N GLU A 134 -0.56 17.37 19.28
CA GLU A 134 -1.50 18.36 18.73
C GLU A 134 -2.97 17.88 18.73
N ASN A 135 -3.26 16.70 19.30
CA ASN A 135 -4.59 16.07 19.30
C ASN A 135 -5.19 15.84 17.89
N CYS A 136 -4.34 15.78 16.86
CA CYS A 136 -4.69 15.45 15.48
C CYS A 136 -4.76 13.93 15.26
N LYS A 137 -5.84 13.30 15.72
CA LYS A 137 -6.04 11.83 15.60
C LYS A 137 -6.03 11.33 14.15
N ALA A 138 -6.56 12.14 13.23
CA ALA A 138 -6.61 11.79 11.80
C ALA A 138 -5.22 11.75 11.17
N GLY A 139 -4.37 12.75 11.46
CA GLY A 139 -3.00 12.79 10.96
C GLY A 139 -2.13 11.68 11.55
N ALA A 140 -2.23 11.43 12.86
CA ALA A 140 -1.53 10.31 13.50
C ALA A 140 -1.94 8.95 12.88
N LYS A 141 -3.22 8.78 12.57
CA LYS A 141 -3.73 7.58 11.89
C LYS A 141 -3.13 7.43 10.48
N SER A 142 -3.07 8.50 9.70
CA SER A 142 -2.48 8.47 8.35
C SER A 142 -0.98 8.10 8.40
N TRP A 143 -0.22 8.68 9.32
CA TRP A 143 1.20 8.36 9.47
C TRP A 143 1.45 6.92 9.93
N ARG A 144 0.62 6.39 10.84
CA ARG A 144 0.70 4.98 11.24
C ARG A 144 0.41 4.03 10.09
N LEU A 145 -0.56 4.36 9.25
CA LEU A 145 -0.89 3.56 8.07
C LEU A 145 0.27 3.54 7.08
N LEU A 146 0.84 4.71 6.77
CA LEU A 146 2.01 4.82 5.91
C LEU A 146 3.19 4.03 6.47
N LYS A 147 3.44 4.12 7.79
CA LYS A 147 4.50 3.33 8.44
C LYS A 147 4.27 1.82 8.28
N LEU A 148 3.03 1.34 8.39
CA LEU A 148 2.69 -0.07 8.16
C LEU A 148 2.91 -0.48 6.69
N GLU A 149 2.44 0.32 5.75
CA GLU A 149 2.61 0.10 4.30
C GLU A 149 4.08 -0.08 3.95
N LEU A 150 4.92 0.85 4.41
CA LEU A 150 6.36 0.80 4.20
C LEU A 150 6.97 -0.42 4.89
N ALA A 151 6.62 -0.70 6.14
CA ALA A 151 7.13 -1.87 6.85
C ALA A 151 6.84 -3.19 6.10
N ILE A 152 5.68 -3.31 5.45
CA ILE A 152 5.34 -4.45 4.59
C ILE A 152 6.24 -4.48 3.35
N ALA A 153 6.29 -3.37 2.59
CA ALA A 153 7.09 -3.28 1.38
C ALA A 153 8.58 -3.55 1.60
N TYR A 154 9.08 -3.13 2.75
CA TYR A 154 10.45 -3.21 3.20
C TYR A 154 10.82 -4.63 3.60
N ARG A 155 9.96 -5.26 4.39
CA ARG A 155 10.15 -6.63 4.86
C ARG A 155 10.04 -7.67 3.74
N GLU A 156 9.00 -7.60 2.92
CA GLU A 156 8.73 -8.67 1.95
C GLU A 156 9.72 -8.69 0.79
N ALA A 157 10.18 -7.52 0.34
CA ALA A 157 11.19 -7.43 -0.71
C ALA A 157 12.63 -7.69 -0.23
N GLY A 158 12.83 -7.84 1.08
CA GLY A 158 14.04 -8.39 1.68
C GLY A 158 15.26 -7.47 1.75
N LYS A 159 15.21 -6.22 1.26
CA LYS A 159 16.32 -5.25 1.32
C LYS A 159 15.88 -3.77 1.24
N TYR A 160 14.98 -3.32 2.11
CA TYR A 160 14.74 -1.90 2.33
C TYR A 160 14.10 -1.70 3.73
N PRO A 161 14.26 -0.57 4.44
CA PRO A 161 15.29 0.43 4.23
C PRO A 161 16.54 -0.14 4.89
N VAL A 162 17.48 -0.66 4.09
CA VAL A 162 18.75 -1.17 4.63
C VAL A 162 19.77 -0.08 4.53
#